data_AF-A0A2K8NVL8-F1
#
_entry.id   AF-A0A2K8NVL8-F1
#
_cell.length_a   1.000
_cell.length_b   1.000
_cell.length_c   1.000
_cell.angle_alpha   90.00
_cell.angle_beta   90.00
_cell.angle_gamma   90.00
#
_symmetry.space_group_name_H-M   'P 1'
#
loop_
_entity.id
_entity.type
_entity.pdbx_description
1 polymer ?
#
loop_
_entity_poly.entity_id
_entity_poly.type
_entity_poly.pdbx_seq_one_letter_code
_entity_poly.pdbx_strand_id
1 'polypeptide(L)' 'MKTEQVIGLIIMIIGLLVMVIFGVLAFWVKNRSKIHDDFYRHNKESQTIWEFTKKNFPIFLALFGFVIAFSGLMMLV' A
#
# COMPACT_ATOMS: atom_id res chain seq x y z
N MET A 1 -5.09 19.51 -23.14
CA MET A 1 -4.74 19.35 -21.72
C MET A 1 -3.62 20.32 -21.40
N LYS A 2 -3.69 21.01 -20.27
CA LYS A 2 -2.56 21.80 -19.76
C LYS A 2 -1.48 20.86 -19.24
N THR A 3 -0.23 21.31 -19.20
CA THR A 3 0.91 20.52 -18.69
C THR A 3 0.64 19.98 -17.28
N GLU A 4 0.00 20.77 -16.42
CA GLU A 4 -0.39 20.38 -15.06
C GLU A 4 -1.33 19.17 -15.04
N GLN A 5 -2.29 19.10 -15.97
CA GLN A 5 -3.21 17.99 -16.10
C GLN A 5 -2.50 16.73 -16.60
N VAL A 6 -1.52 16.87 -17.50
CA VAL A 6 -0.71 15.73 -17.96
C VAL A 6 0.13 15.17 -16.81
N ILE A 7 0.76 16.05 -16.01
CA ILE A 7 1.51 15.66 -14.81
C ILE A 7 0.59 14.97 -13.80
N GLY A 8 -0.58 15.55 -13.52
CA GLY A 8 -1.59 14.97 -12.63
C GLY A 8 -2.01 13.56 -13.06
N LEU A 9 -2.23 13.35 -14.36
CA LEU A 9 -2.55 12.03 -14.93
C LEU A 9 -1.43 11.00 -14.68
N ILE A 10 -0.18 11.39 -14.91
CA ILE A 10 0.99 10.51 -14.71
C ILE A 10 1.11 10.13 -13.23
N ILE A 11 1.01 11.12 -12.33
CA ILE A 11 1.05 10.91 -10.88
C ILE A 11 -0.09 9.97 -10.44
N MET A 12 -1.30 10.20 -10.96
CA MET A 12 -2.45 9.36 -10.67
C MET A 12 -2.22 7.90 -11.07
N ILE A 13 -1.73 7.67 -12.29
CA ILE A 13 -1.44 6.33 -12.80
C ILE A 13 -0.36 5.64 -11.95
N ILE A 14 0.73 6.34 -11.61
CA ILE A 14 1.79 5.80 -10.76
C ILE A 14 1.23 5.43 -9.37
N GLY A 15 0.43 6.31 -8.76
CA GLY A 15 -0.21 6.05 -7.47
C GLY A 15 -1.10 4.81 -7.49
N LEU A 16 -1.92 4.65 -8.55
CA LEU A 16 -2.77 3.47 -8.75
C LEU A 16 -1.95 2.19 -8.93
N LEU A 17 -0.87 2.23 -9.72
CA LEU A 17 0.01 1.07 -9.90
C LEU A 17 0.64 0.64 -8.57
N VAL A 18 1.18 1.58 -7.79
CA VAL A 18 1.74 1.31 -6.46
C VAL A 18 0.66 0.72 -5.54
N MET A 19 -0.53 1.33 -5.51
CA MET A 19 -1.64 0.85 -4.69
C MET A 19 -2.03 -0.59 -5.03
N VAL A 20 -2.18 -0.92 -6.32
CA VAL A 20 -2.58 -2.26 -6.77
C VAL A 20 -1.48 -3.28 -6.49
N ILE A 21 -0.23 -3.00 -6.87
CA ILE A 21 0.90 -3.93 -6.68
C ILE A 21 1.06 -4.27 -5.19
N PHE A 22 1.12 -3.26 -4.34
CA PHE A 22 1.33 -3.48 -2.92
C PHE A 22 0.06 -3.95 -2.19
N GLY A 23 -1.13 -3.62 -2.68
CA GLY A 23 -2.40 -4.15 -2.17
C GLY A 23 -2.54 -5.66 -2.45
N VAL A 24 -2.20 -6.10 -3.66
CA VAL A 24 -2.15 -7.53 -4.02
C VAL A 24 -1.09 -8.24 -3.19
N LEU A 25 0.11 -7.65 -3.05
CA LEU A 25 1.19 -8.22 -2.25
C LEU A 25 0.80 -8.34 -0.77
N ALA A 26 0.15 -7.32 -0.21
CA ALA A 26 -0.38 -7.34 1.15
C ALA A 26 -1.40 -8.48 1.35
N PHE A 27 -2.32 -8.65 0.40
CA PHE A 27 -3.29 -9.74 0.42
C PHE A 27 -2.57 -11.10 0.38
N TRP A 28 -1.58 -11.26 -0.49
CA TRP A 28 -0.81 -12.49 -0.64
C TRP A 28 0.00 -12.83 0.63
N VAL A 29 0.70 -11.86 1.21
CA VAL A 29 1.46 -12.02 2.46
C VAL A 29 0.53 -12.40 3.60
N LYS A 30 -0.61 -11.71 3.74
CA LYS A 30 -1.61 -12.02 4.79
C LYS A 30 -2.22 -13.41 4.61
N ASN A 31 -2.46 -13.84 3.37
CA ASN A 31 -3.08 -15.14 3.09
C ASN A 31 -2.09 -16.30 3.24
N ARG A 32 -0.81 -16.12 2.88
CA ARG A 32 0.26 -17.09 3.18
C ARG A 32 0.50 -17.26 4.67
N SER A 33 0.49 -16.16 5.43
CA SER A 33 0.67 -16.19 6.89
C SER A 33 -0.35 -17.12 7.53
N LYS A 34 -1.63 -16.99 7.16
CA LYS A 34 -2.74 -17.83 7.68
C LYS A 34 -2.53 -19.35 7.49
N ILE A 35 -1.84 -19.78 6.43
CA ILE A 35 -1.60 -21.20 6.13
C ILE A 35 -0.50 -21.80 7.03
N HIS A 36 0.38 -20.97 7.59
CA HIS A 36 1.44 -21.39 8.53
C HIS A 36 1.17 -20.99 10.00
N ASP A 37 0.14 -20.20 10.26
CA ASP A 37 -0.02 -19.46 11.52
C ASP A 37 -0.82 -20.14 12.63
N ASP A 38 -1.51 -21.26 12.38
CA ASP A 38 -2.18 -21.98 13.49
C ASP A 38 -1.16 -22.49 14.53
N PHE A 39 0.12 -22.59 14.17
CA PHE A 39 1.20 -22.97 15.09
C PHE A 39 1.97 -21.79 15.72
N TYR A 40 1.90 -20.57 15.16
CA TYR A 40 2.77 -19.44 15.55
C TYR A 40 2.03 -18.20 16.09
N ARG A 41 0.69 -18.14 16.00
CA ARG A 41 -0.12 -16.96 16.39
C ARG A 41 -0.20 -16.67 17.88
N HIS A 42 0.36 -17.51 18.76
CA HIS A 42 0.21 -17.30 20.20
C HIS A 42 1.17 -16.29 20.83
N ASN A 43 2.20 -15.75 20.13
CA ASN A 43 3.31 -15.18 20.91
C ASN A 43 4.15 -13.99 20.42
N LYS A 44 3.72 -13.16 19.45
CA LYS A 44 4.39 -11.85 19.24
C LYS A 44 3.41 -10.76 18.83
N GLU A 45 2.74 -10.17 19.82
CA GLU A 45 2.27 -8.78 19.68
C GLU A 45 3.47 -7.90 19.32
N SER A 46 3.34 -7.09 18.27
CA SER A 46 4.40 -6.17 17.87
C SER A 46 4.63 -5.19 19.01
N GLN A 47 5.76 -5.30 19.71
CA GLN A 47 6.02 -4.50 20.91
C GLN A 47 6.40 -3.06 20.56
N THR A 48 6.69 -2.78 19.29
CA THR A 48 7.05 -1.44 18.81
C THR A 48 6.34 -1.08 17.50
N ILE A 49 6.11 0.23 17.30
CA ILE A 49 5.55 0.79 16.05
C ILE A 49 6.39 0.38 14.84
N TRP A 50 7.71 0.33 14.98
CA TRP A 50 8.62 -0.07 13.91
C TRP A 50 8.43 -1.52 13.46
N GLU A 51 8.23 -2.45 14.40
CA GLU A 51 7.93 -3.85 14.08
C GLU A 51 6.57 -4.01 13.40
N PHE A 52 5.57 -3.27 13.87
CA PHE A 52 4.25 -3.25 13.23
C PHE A 52 4.34 -2.74 11.79
N THR A 53 5.06 -1.64 11.55
CA THR A 53 5.26 -1.08 10.21
C THR A 53 6.00 -2.05 9.30
N LYS A 54 7.06 -2.72 9.79
CA LYS A 54 7.77 -3.75 9.00
C LYS A 54 6.85 -4.92 8.62
N LYS A 55 6.03 -5.39 9.55
CA LYS A 55 5.09 -6.49 9.31
C LYS A 55 3.99 -6.12 8.30
N ASN A 56 3.55 -4.86 8.31
CA ASN A 56 2.44 -4.37 7.47
C ASN A 56 2.93 -3.45 6.34
N PHE A 57 4.22 -3.45 6.02
CA PHE A 57 4.82 -2.54 5.06
C PHE A 57 4.12 -2.52 3.68
N PRO A 58 3.68 -3.66 3.12
CA PRO A 58 2.92 -3.66 1.88
C PRO A 58 1.59 -2.88 1.99
N ILE A 59 0.91 -2.95 3.14
CA ILE A 59 -0.33 -2.19 3.37
C ILE A 59 -0.02 -0.70 3.45
N PHE A 60 1.05 -0.33 4.13
CA PHE A 60 1.49 1.07 4.22
C PHE A 60 1.77 1.64 2.83
N LEU A 61 2.51 0.92 1.99
CA LEU A 61 2.77 1.34 0.61
C LEU A 61 1.52 1.41 -0.25
N ALA A 62 0.55 0.51 -0.04
CA ALA A 62 -0.72 0.60 -0.75
C ALA A 62 -1.49 1.89 -0.40
N LEU A 63 -1.55 2.24 0.89
CA LEU A 63 -2.15 3.50 1.35
C LEU A 63 -1.39 4.73 0.85
N PHE A 64 -0.06 4.66 0.79
CA PHE A 64 0.76 5.72 0.21
C PHE A 64 0.47 5.91 -1.28
N GLY A 65 0.33 4.81 -2.03
CA GLY A 65 -0.10 4.85 -3.43
C GLY A 65 -1.47 5.51 -3.61
N PHE A 66 -2.42 5.24 -2.70
CA PHE A 66 -3.71 5.92 -2.69
C PHE A 66 -3.60 7.44 -2.52
N VAL A 67 -2.77 7.91 -1.57
CA VAL A 67 -2.55 9.35 -1.34
C VAL A 67 -1.93 10.03 -2.57
N ILE A 68 -0.97 9.36 -3.24
CA ILE A 68 -0.38 9.84 -4.49
C ILE A 68 -1.45 9.92 -5.58
N ALA A 69 -2.25 8.86 -5.74
CA ALA A 69 -3.29 8.82 -6.76
C ALA A 69 -4.33 9.94 -6.56
N PHE A 70 -4.75 10.15 -5.32
CA PHE A 70 -5.67 11.21 -4.94
C PHE A 70 -5.09 12.60 -5.21
N SER A 71 -3.80 12.82 -4.86
CA SER A 71 -3.11 14.08 -5.16
C SER A 71 -3.05 14.36 -6.66
N GLY A 72 -2.75 13.34 -7.48
CA GLY A 72 -2.77 13.46 -8.94
C GLY A 72 -4.17 13.79 -9.50
N LEU A 73 -5.21 13.19 -8.92
CA LEU A 73 -6.60 13.48 -9.28
C LEU A 73 -6.99 14.93 -8.96
N MET A 74 -6.55 15.47 -7.82
CA MET A 74 -6.79 16.87 -7.46
C MET A 74 -6.13 17.86 -8.44
N MET A 75 -5.08 17.46 -9.17
CA MET A 75 -4.47 18.29 -10.22
C MET A 75 -5.17 18.20 -11.58
N LEU A 76 -6.08 17.23 -11.75
CA LEU A 76 -6.90 17.07 -12.95
C LEU A 76 -8.19 17.90 -12.90
N VAL A 77 -8.69 18.13 -11.68
CA VAL A 77 -9.83 19.00 -11.36
C VAL A 77 -9.42 20.47 -11.49
#